data_AF-A0AAP5I808-F1
#
_entry.id   AF-A0AAP5I808-F1
#
_cell.length_a   1.000
_cell.length_b   1.000
_cell.length_c   1.000
_cell.angle_alpha   90.00
_cell.angle_beta   90.00
_cell.angle_gamma   90.00
#
_symmetry.space_group_name_H-M   'P 1'
#
loop_
_entity.id
_entity.type
_entity.pdbx_description
1 polymer ?
#
loop_
_entity_poly.entity_id
_entity_poly.type
_entity_poly.pdbx_seq_one_letter_code
_entity_poly.pdbx_strand_id
1 'polypeptide(L)'
;MEVNSEKKLDKELSDEINEAQKSAYFFLKNIDDNEKNKSKIKKIFDMYNKYINLLQQEIRLINEHKIKQAMEFVSQQVDPTFLMLNNEINSLSNFYENQKQKAVEISNIEITIVLFLGSGIIGGLFLVYNRFVFNKNQQLEKTLNELKETQSQLIQTEKNG
;
A
#
# COMPACT_ATOMS: atom_id res chain seq x y z
N MET A 1 -21.07 -52.55 -16.23
CA MET A 1 -19.83 -52.01 -15.63
C MET A 1 -19.95 -50.48 -15.64
N GLU A 2 -20.72 -49.89 -14.72
CA GLU A 2 -20.95 -48.42 -14.69
C GLU A 2 -20.88 -47.83 -13.28
N VAL A 3 -20.87 -48.66 -12.23
CA VAL A 3 -20.97 -48.23 -10.82
C VAL A 3 -19.63 -47.72 -10.23
N ASN A 4 -18.50 -47.89 -10.94
CA ASN A 4 -17.17 -47.59 -10.40
C ASN A 4 -16.62 -46.20 -10.80
N SER A 5 -17.19 -45.59 -11.84
CA SER A 5 -16.82 -44.26 -12.34
C SER A 5 -17.51 -43.14 -11.57
N GLU A 6 -18.81 -43.28 -11.25
CA GLU A 6 -19.56 -42.31 -10.44
C GLU A 6 -19.00 -42.18 -9.02
N LYS A 7 -18.70 -43.31 -8.36
CA LYS A 7 -18.09 -43.31 -7.02
C LYS A 7 -16.70 -42.68 -6.95
N LYS A 8 -15.93 -42.72 -8.06
CA LYS A 8 -14.63 -42.07 -8.14
C LYS A 8 -14.78 -40.56 -8.34
N LEU A 9 -15.68 -40.16 -9.24
CA LEU A 9 -15.99 -38.76 -9.51
C LEU A 9 -16.53 -38.05 -8.25
N ASP A 10 -17.43 -38.70 -7.50
CA ASP A 10 -17.95 -38.18 -6.23
C ASP A 10 -16.85 -37.96 -5.19
N LYS A 11 -15.87 -38.86 -5.14
CA LYS A 11 -14.77 -38.77 -4.18
C LYS A 11 -13.78 -37.66 -4.55
N GLU A 12 -13.42 -37.58 -5.83
CA GLU A 12 -12.48 -36.58 -6.34
C GLU A 12 -13.03 -35.15 -6.20
N LEU A 13 -14.31 -34.95 -6.54
CA LEU A 13 -15.00 -33.67 -6.36
C LEU A 13 -15.13 -33.29 -4.87
N SER A 14 -15.41 -34.27 -4.01
CA SER A 14 -15.49 -34.04 -2.56
C SER A 14 -14.12 -33.70 -1.96
N ASP A 15 -13.05 -34.35 -2.42
CA ASP A 15 -11.68 -34.09 -1.98
C ASP A 15 -11.22 -32.68 -2.43
N GLU A 16 -11.49 -32.27 -3.68
CA GLU A 16 -11.18 -30.91 -4.18
C GLU A 16 -11.92 -29.82 -3.40
N ILE A 17 -13.22 -30.02 -3.12
CA ILE A 17 -14.01 -29.07 -2.32
C ILE A 17 -13.44 -28.96 -0.90
N ASN A 18 -13.01 -30.07 -0.30
CA ASN A 18 -12.40 -30.08 1.02
C ASN A 18 -11.03 -29.36 1.04
N GLU A 19 -10.20 -29.52 0.01
CA GLU A 19 -8.94 -28.78 -0.09
C GLU A 19 -9.15 -27.28 -0.29
N ALA A 20 -10.08 -26.91 -1.17
CA ALA A 20 -10.47 -25.51 -1.36
C ALA A 20 -11.00 -24.89 -0.06
N GLN A 21 -11.75 -25.67 0.75
CA GLN A 21 -12.23 -25.24 2.06
C GLN A 21 -11.11 -24.98 3.07
N LYS A 22 -10.15 -25.91 3.17
CA LYS A 22 -9.01 -25.75 4.07
C LYS A 22 -8.17 -24.53 3.69
N SER A 23 -7.94 -24.33 2.39
CA SER A 23 -7.17 -23.19 1.88
C SER A 23 -7.87 -21.87 2.20
N ALA A 24 -9.16 -21.74 1.87
CA ALA A 24 -9.93 -20.53 2.15
C ALA A 24 -10.01 -20.20 3.64
N TYR A 25 -10.20 -21.22 4.50
CA TYR A 25 -10.19 -21.05 5.95
C TYR A 25 -8.83 -20.54 6.45
N PHE A 26 -7.73 -21.09 5.96
CA PHE A 26 -6.38 -20.65 6.32
C PHE A 26 -6.13 -19.19 5.94
N PHE A 27 -6.50 -18.79 4.72
CA PHE A 27 -6.37 -17.40 4.29
C PHE A 27 -7.22 -16.44 5.13
N LEU A 28 -8.49 -16.77 5.37
CA LEU A 28 -9.38 -15.91 6.16
C LEU A 28 -8.92 -15.77 7.62
N LYS A 29 -8.38 -16.84 8.21
CA LYS A 29 -7.83 -16.81 9.57
C LYS A 29 -6.60 -15.92 9.69
N ASN A 30 -5.76 -15.86 8.66
CA ASN A 30 -4.53 -15.07 8.67
C ASN A 30 -4.75 -13.57 8.39
N ILE A 31 -5.98 -13.15 8.03
CA ILE A 31 -6.32 -11.74 7.79
C ILE A 31 -6.77 -11.04 9.11
N ASP A 32 -6.91 -11.78 10.22
CA ASP A 32 -7.56 -11.33 11.49
C ASP A 32 -6.72 -10.39 12.40
N ASP A 33 -5.51 -9.95 11.99
CA ASP A 33 -4.60 -9.20 12.88
C ASP A 33 -4.92 -7.69 13.05
N ASN A 34 -5.94 -7.15 12.37
CA ASN A 34 -6.31 -5.73 12.47
C ASN A 34 -7.72 -5.52 13.05
N GLU A 35 -7.82 -5.04 14.29
CA GLU A 35 -9.07 -4.76 15.01
C GLU A 35 -10.10 -3.97 14.19
N LYS A 36 -9.65 -3.01 13.37
CA LYS A 36 -10.54 -2.16 12.55
C LYS A 36 -11.30 -2.91 11.46
N ASN A 37 -10.79 -4.05 10.99
CA ASN A 37 -11.39 -4.84 9.91
C ASN A 37 -12.01 -6.15 10.39
N LYS A 38 -11.88 -6.46 11.68
CA LYS A 38 -12.38 -7.69 12.30
C LYS A 38 -13.87 -7.94 12.03
N SER A 39 -14.70 -6.89 12.02
CA SER A 39 -16.14 -7.04 11.73
C SER A 39 -16.42 -7.41 10.27
N LYS A 40 -15.67 -6.83 9.31
CA LYS A 40 -15.81 -7.13 7.87
C LYS A 40 -15.30 -8.52 7.54
N ILE A 41 -14.15 -8.90 8.10
CA ILE A 41 -13.56 -10.24 7.94
C ILE A 41 -14.50 -11.29 8.55
N LYS A 42 -15.03 -11.04 9.75
CA LYS A 42 -16.03 -11.92 10.37
C LYS A 42 -17.27 -12.08 9.50
N LYS A 43 -17.78 -11.00 8.91
CA LYS A 43 -18.93 -11.07 7.98
C LYS A 43 -18.62 -11.93 6.75
N ILE A 44 -17.44 -11.80 6.15
CA ILE A 44 -16.99 -12.65 5.04
C ILE A 44 -16.90 -14.11 5.50
N PHE A 45 -16.36 -14.35 6.69
CA PHE A 45 -16.25 -15.69 7.26
C PHE A 45 -17.62 -16.35 7.50
N ASP A 46 -18.58 -15.60 8.05
CA ASP A 46 -19.95 -16.07 8.27
C ASP A 46 -20.65 -16.35 6.93
N MET A 47 -20.47 -15.49 5.92
CA MET A 47 -20.98 -15.71 4.56
C MET A 47 -20.35 -16.92 3.87
N TYR A 48 -19.05 -17.14 4.06
CA TYR A 48 -18.32 -18.28 3.54
C TYR A 48 -18.85 -19.60 4.12
N ASN A 49 -19.01 -19.66 5.45
CA ASN A 49 -19.58 -20.85 6.11
C ASN A 49 -21.01 -21.13 5.62
N LYS A 50 -21.81 -20.07 5.44
CA LYS A 50 -23.15 -20.19 4.86
C LYS A 50 -23.09 -20.79 3.45
N TYR A 51 -22.21 -20.28 2.58
CA TYR A 51 -22.03 -20.77 1.22
C TYR A 51 -21.63 -22.26 1.19
N ILE A 52 -20.68 -22.66 2.04
CA ILE A 52 -20.27 -24.07 2.15
C ILE A 52 -21.43 -24.98 2.57
N ASN A 53 -22.23 -24.55 3.55
CA ASN A 53 -23.40 -25.32 3.97
C ASN A 53 -24.44 -25.48 2.83
N LEU A 54 -24.57 -24.49 1.96
CA LEU A 54 -25.44 -24.57 0.79
C LEU A 54 -24.87 -25.54 -0.25
N LEU A 55 -23.57 -25.48 -0.56
CA LEU A 55 -22.92 -26.44 -1.46
C LEU A 55 -23.08 -27.89 -0.98
N GLN A 56 -22.95 -28.14 0.31
CA GLN A 56 -23.18 -29.48 0.88
C GLN A 56 -24.63 -29.95 0.67
N GLN A 57 -25.61 -29.04 0.76
CA GLN A 57 -27.02 -29.37 0.49
C GLN A 57 -27.27 -29.64 -0.99
N GLU A 58 -26.64 -28.86 -1.88
CA GLU A 58 -26.68 -29.09 -3.33
C GLU A 58 -26.12 -30.48 -3.68
N ILE A 59 -24.92 -30.81 -3.20
CA ILE A 59 -24.30 -32.13 -3.41
C ILE A 59 -25.20 -33.25 -2.91
N ARG A 60 -25.83 -33.06 -1.74
CA ARG A 60 -26.80 -34.04 -1.22
C ARG A 60 -28.01 -34.22 -2.15
N LEU A 61 -28.58 -33.14 -2.68
CA LEU A 61 -29.69 -33.22 -3.63
C LEU A 61 -29.28 -33.94 -4.93
N ILE A 62 -28.06 -33.71 -5.41
CA ILE A 62 -27.48 -34.41 -6.57
C ILE A 62 -27.36 -35.91 -6.27
N ASN A 63 -26.80 -36.29 -5.12
CA ASN A 63 -26.62 -37.69 -4.71
C ASN A 63 -27.97 -38.42 -4.52
N GLU A 64 -29.00 -37.71 -4.07
CA GLU A 64 -30.37 -38.22 -3.97
C GLU A 64 -31.09 -38.27 -5.35
N HIS A 65 -30.40 -37.99 -6.46
CA HIS A 65 -30.91 -37.95 -7.83
C HIS A 65 -32.04 -36.91 -8.06
N LYS A 66 -32.10 -35.87 -7.21
CA LYS A 66 -33.11 -34.81 -7.26
C LYS A 66 -32.63 -33.62 -8.09
N ILE A 67 -32.22 -33.87 -9.33
CA ILE A 67 -31.51 -32.88 -10.17
C ILE A 67 -32.29 -31.58 -10.38
N LYS A 68 -33.60 -31.63 -10.64
CA LYS A 68 -34.42 -30.41 -10.78
C LYS A 68 -34.43 -29.55 -9.52
N GLN A 69 -34.53 -30.19 -8.35
CA GLN A 69 -34.52 -29.48 -7.07
C GLN A 69 -33.13 -28.92 -6.77
N ALA A 70 -32.06 -29.64 -7.13
CA ALA A 70 -30.69 -29.13 -7.03
C ALA A 70 -30.50 -27.87 -7.88
N MET A 71 -30.96 -27.87 -9.14
CA MET A 71 -30.88 -26.70 -10.02
C MET A 71 -31.64 -25.49 -9.49
N GLU A 72 -32.87 -25.69 -9.00
CA GLU A 72 -33.67 -24.62 -8.39
C GLU A 72 -32.99 -24.08 -7.13
N PHE A 73 -32.46 -24.97 -6.28
CA PHE A 73 -31.74 -24.62 -5.07
C PHE A 73 -30.48 -23.81 -5.37
N VAL A 74 -29.72 -24.17 -6.41
CA VAL A 74 -28.54 -23.43 -6.86
C VAL A 74 -28.92 -22.00 -7.24
N SER A 75 -29.87 -21.86 -8.17
CA SER A 75 -30.28 -20.56 -8.68
C SER A 75 -30.87 -19.65 -7.59
N GLN A 76 -31.60 -20.22 -6.63
CA GLN A 76 -32.28 -19.45 -5.59
C GLN A 76 -31.42 -19.16 -4.36
N GLN A 77 -30.44 -20.02 -4.05
CA GLN A 77 -29.70 -19.93 -2.78
C GLN A 77 -28.19 -19.91 -2.97
N VAL A 78 -27.61 -20.82 -3.75
CA VAL A 78 -26.15 -20.95 -3.91
C VAL A 78 -25.60 -19.74 -4.68
N ASP A 79 -26.14 -19.45 -5.87
CA ASP A 79 -25.65 -18.37 -6.73
C ASP A 79 -25.78 -16.98 -6.06
N PRO A 80 -26.92 -16.61 -5.46
CA PRO A 80 -27.04 -15.32 -4.79
C PRO A 80 -26.07 -15.21 -3.59
N THR A 81 -25.87 -16.30 -2.85
CA THR A 81 -24.93 -16.30 -1.71
C THR A 81 -23.49 -16.17 -2.18
N PHE A 82 -23.11 -16.85 -3.27
CA PHE A 82 -21.80 -16.71 -3.89
C PHE A 82 -21.55 -15.27 -4.38
N LEU A 83 -22.52 -14.66 -5.07
CA LEU A 83 -22.41 -13.28 -5.54
C LEU A 83 -22.24 -12.29 -4.38
N MET A 84 -23.01 -12.46 -3.30
CA MET A 84 -22.86 -11.63 -2.10
C MET A 84 -21.47 -11.77 -1.46
N LEU A 85 -20.98 -13.01 -1.33
CA LEU A 85 -19.66 -13.29 -0.78
C LEU A 85 -18.56 -12.66 -1.65
N ASN A 86 -18.62 -12.86 -2.97
CA ASN A 86 -17.65 -12.31 -3.92
C ASN A 86 -17.64 -10.77 -3.88
N ASN A 87 -18.81 -10.14 -3.80
CA ASN A 87 -18.92 -8.68 -3.69
C ASN A 87 -18.28 -8.15 -2.39
N GLU A 88 -18.48 -8.83 -1.27
CA GLU A 88 -17.87 -8.41 0.01
C GLU A 88 -16.34 -8.58 -0.02
N ILE A 89 -15.83 -9.67 -0.60
CA ILE A 89 -14.39 -9.89 -0.81
C ILE A 89 -13.80 -8.79 -1.68
N ASN A 90 -14.45 -8.47 -2.81
CA ASN A 90 -13.99 -7.41 -3.70
C ASN A 90 -14.03 -6.03 -3.03
N SER A 91 -15.06 -5.75 -2.22
CA SER A 91 -15.13 -4.53 -1.43
C SER A 91 -13.97 -4.40 -0.45
N LEU A 92 -13.60 -5.50 0.22
CA LEU A 92 -12.45 -5.54 1.12
C LEU A 92 -11.13 -5.36 0.36
N SER A 93 -10.96 -6.00 -0.79
CA SER A 93 -9.78 -5.84 -1.65
C SER A 93 -9.59 -4.38 -2.07
N ASN A 94 -10.64 -3.77 -2.62
CA ASN A 94 -10.63 -2.37 -3.05
C ASN A 94 -10.33 -1.42 -1.89
N PHE A 95 -10.81 -1.72 -0.68
CA PHE A 95 -10.49 -0.93 0.50
C PHE A 95 -8.98 -0.94 0.81
N TYR A 96 -8.32 -2.10 0.75
CA TYR A 96 -6.89 -2.21 0.99
C TYR A 96 -6.04 -1.59 -0.12
N GLU A 97 -6.45 -1.73 -1.38
CA GLU A 97 -5.79 -1.05 -2.50
C GLU A 97 -5.83 0.48 -2.34
N ASN A 98 -6.98 1.03 -1.99
CA ASN A 98 -7.13 2.46 -1.71
C ASN A 98 -6.28 2.92 -0.52
N GLN A 99 -6.20 2.12 0.55
CA GLN A 99 -5.35 2.43 1.70
C GLN A 99 -3.86 2.45 1.33
N LYS A 100 -3.40 1.50 0.51
CA LYS A 100 -2.04 1.46 -0.02
C LYS A 100 -1.74 2.71 -0.85
N GLN A 101 -2.64 3.08 -1.76
CA GLN A 101 -2.47 4.26 -2.59
C GLN A 101 -2.36 5.54 -1.74
N LYS A 102 -3.25 5.72 -0.76
CA LYS A 102 -3.18 6.85 0.17
C LYS A 102 -1.87 6.90 0.95
N ALA A 103 -1.37 5.76 1.42
CA ALA A 103 -0.09 5.72 2.13
C ALA A 103 1.08 6.16 1.24
N VAL A 104 1.08 5.75 -0.03
CA VAL A 104 2.07 6.18 -1.02
C VAL A 104 1.95 7.69 -1.30
N GLU A 105 0.74 8.21 -1.47
CA GLU A 105 0.51 9.65 -1.68
C GLU A 105 1.01 10.48 -0.49
N ILE A 106 0.70 10.07 0.73
CA ILE A 106 1.20 10.73 1.96
C ILE A 106 2.72 10.68 2.02
N SER A 107 3.33 9.51 1.77
CA SER A 107 4.79 9.37 1.74
C SER A 107 5.42 10.29 0.70
N ASN A 108 4.83 10.42 -0.48
CA ASN A 108 5.35 11.30 -1.53
C ASN A 108 5.24 12.78 -1.14
N ILE A 109 4.16 13.18 -0.46
CA ILE A 109 4.00 14.53 0.08
C ILE A 109 5.08 14.82 1.12
N GLU A 110 5.31 13.91 2.07
CA GLU A 110 6.33 14.05 3.11
C GLU A 110 7.74 14.18 2.51
N ILE A 111 8.10 13.31 1.56
CA ILE A 111 9.38 13.38 0.85
C ILE A 111 9.52 14.72 0.14
N THR A 112 8.47 15.19 -0.52
CA THR A 112 8.49 16.49 -1.22
C THR A 112 8.71 17.65 -0.25
N ILE A 113 8.03 17.64 0.91
CA ILE A 113 8.22 18.65 1.96
C ILE A 113 9.66 18.64 2.46
N VAL A 114 10.23 17.46 2.74
CA VAL A 114 11.62 17.32 3.20
C VAL A 114 12.60 17.85 2.16
N LEU A 115 12.39 17.55 0.88
CA LEU A 115 13.23 18.06 -0.22
C LEU A 115 13.13 19.59 -0.36
N PHE A 116 11.94 20.16 -0.22
CA PHE A 116 11.73 21.61 -0.24
C PHE A 116 12.42 22.30 0.93
N LEU A 117 12.27 21.76 2.15
CA LEU A 117 12.94 22.28 3.34
C LEU A 117 14.46 22.18 3.21
N GLY A 118 14.97 21.03 2.76
CA GLY A 118 16.40 20.84 2.51
C GLY A 118 16.95 21.83 1.48
N SER A 119 16.24 22.02 0.37
CA SER A 119 16.62 23.00 -0.66
C SER A 119 16.59 24.44 -0.13
N GLY A 120 15.60 24.76 0.71
CA GLY A 120 15.50 26.06 1.38
C GLY A 120 16.67 26.32 2.33
N ILE A 121 17.07 25.32 3.12
CA ILE A 121 18.23 25.40 4.03
C ILE A 121 19.52 25.61 3.23
N ILE A 122 19.74 24.81 2.18
CA ILE A 122 20.94 24.92 1.32
C ILE A 122 20.98 26.29 0.65
N GLY A 123 19.86 26.75 0.09
CA GLY A 123 19.75 28.07 -0.53
C GLY A 123 20.02 29.21 0.46
N GLY A 124 19.48 29.10 1.67
CA GLY A 124 19.75 30.04 2.76
C GLY A 124 21.22 30.11 3.14
N LEU A 125 21.87 28.94 3.34
CA LEU A 125 23.30 28.84 3.62
C LEU A 125 24.14 29.46 2.49
N PHE A 126 23.77 29.20 1.24
CA PHE A 126 24.46 29.76 0.08
C PHE A 126 24.41 31.30 0.05
N LEU A 127 23.25 31.90 0.36
CA LEU A 127 23.10 33.35 0.45
C LEU A 127 23.93 33.94 1.59
N VAL A 128 23.94 33.30 2.75
CA VAL A 128 24.74 33.72 3.91
C VAL A 128 26.24 33.66 3.56
N TYR A 129 26.68 32.56 2.95
CA TYR A 129 28.06 32.39 2.52
C TYR A 129 28.49 33.45 1.50
N ASN A 130 27.68 33.71 0.48
CA ASN A 130 27.98 34.74 -0.51
C ASN A 130 28.07 36.14 0.10
N ARG A 131 27.18 36.49 1.03
CA ARG A 131 27.26 37.76 1.76
C ARG A 131 28.55 37.84 2.58
N PHE A 132 28.94 36.76 3.24
CA PHE A 132 30.18 36.72 4.01
C PHE A 132 31.41 36.93 3.11
N VAL A 133 31.51 36.19 2.00
CA VAL A 133 32.61 36.33 1.03
C VAL A 133 32.66 37.73 0.44
N PHE A 134 31.51 38.29 0.05
CA PHE A 134 31.43 39.64 -0.48
C PHE A 134 31.94 40.68 0.53
N ASN A 135 31.51 40.60 1.80
CA ASN A 135 31.98 41.48 2.85
C ASN A 135 33.49 41.33 3.10
N LYS A 136 34.03 40.11 3.03
CA LYS A 136 35.47 39.86 3.16
C LYS A 136 36.27 40.43 2.00
N ASN A 137 35.77 40.35 0.78
CA ASN A 137 36.41 40.97 -0.38
C ASN A 137 36.44 42.50 -0.26
N GLN A 138 35.36 43.13 0.18
CA GLN A 138 35.36 44.59 0.44
C GLN A 138 36.36 45.00 1.52
N GLN A 139 36.48 44.22 2.61
CA GLN A 139 37.49 44.47 3.64
C GLN A 139 38.91 44.35 3.07
N LEU A 140 39.16 43.37 2.21
CA LEU A 140 40.44 43.16 1.56
C LEU A 140 40.79 44.33 0.64
N GLU A 141 39.86 44.76 -0.22
CA GLU A 141 40.05 45.91 -1.11
C GLU A 141 40.35 47.19 -0.33
N LYS A 142 39.64 47.42 0.77
CA LYS A 142 39.90 48.57 1.64
C LYS A 142 41.31 48.52 2.23
N THR A 143 41.70 47.37 2.79
CA THR A 143 43.04 47.18 3.37
C THR A 143 44.13 47.39 2.31
N LEU A 144 43.90 46.91 1.09
CA LEU A 144 44.84 47.02 -0.03
C LEU A 144 44.98 48.48 -0.51
N ASN A 145 43.90 49.25 -0.52
CA ASN A 145 43.92 50.67 -0.81
C ASN A 145 44.65 51.47 0.28
N GLU A 146 44.39 51.19 1.56
CA GLU A 146 45.10 51.80 2.70
C GLU A 146 46.61 51.51 2.64
N LEU A 147 47.01 50.29 2.27
CA LEU A 147 48.42 49.92 2.08
C LEU A 147 49.07 50.71 0.94
N LYS A 148 48.39 50.86 -0.20
CA LYS A 148 48.88 51.65 -1.35
C LYS A 148 49.05 53.12 -1.00
N GLU A 149 48.11 53.69 -0.25
CA GLU A 149 48.17 55.09 0.19
C GLU A 149 49.33 55.29 1.17
N THR A 150 49.48 54.40 2.14
CA THR A 150 50.60 54.41 3.11
C THR A 150 51.95 54.30 2.40
N GLN A 151 52.08 53.39 1.43
CA GLN A 151 53.30 53.25 0.65
C GLN A 151 53.60 54.50 -0.18
N SER A 152 52.57 55.14 -0.76
CA SER A 152 52.74 56.38 -1.52
C SER A 152 53.21 57.53 -0.64
N GLN A 153 52.70 57.63 0.59
CA GLN A 153 53.14 58.62 1.59
C GLN A 153 54.58 58.38 2.03
N LEU A 154 54.97 57.12 2.29
CA LEU A 154 56.36 56.76 2.63
C LEU A 154 57.33 57.16 1.51
N ILE A 155 57.01 56.84 0.25
CA ILE A 155 57.83 57.21 -0.92
C ILE A 155 57.98 58.73 -1.04
N GLN A 156 56.91 59.51 -0.78
CA GLN A 156 57.00 60.98 -0.80
C GLN A 156 57.84 61.52 0.36
N THR A 157 57.75 60.90 1.53
CA THR A 157 58.54 61.31 2.71
C THR A 157 60.03 61.05 2.47
N GLU A 158 60.39 59.89 1.90
CA GLU A 158 61.77 59.58 1.52
C GLU A 158 62.33 60.47 0.40
N LYS A 159 61.47 60.99 -0.51
CA LYS A 159 61.91 61.91 -1.57
C LYS A 159 62.17 63.34 -1.09
N ASN A 160 61.57 63.73 0.02
CA ASN A 160 61.61 65.10 0.53
C ASN A 160 62.49 65.27 1.79
N GLY A 161 63.02 64.18 2.34
CA GLY A 161 64.02 64.17 3.42
C GLY A 161 65.42 63.95 2.87
#